data_AF-A0A2P2MEI4-F1
#
_entry.id   AF-A0A2P2MEI4-F1
#
_cell.length_a   1.000
_cell.length_b   1.000
_cell.length_c   1.000
_cell.angle_alpha   90.00
_cell.angle_beta   90.00
_cell.angle_gamma   90.00
#
_symmetry.space_group_name_H-M   'P 1'
#
loop_
_entity.id
_entity.type
_entity.pdbx_description
1 polymer ?
#
loop_
_entity_poly.entity_id
_entity_poly.type
_entity_poly.pdbx_seq_one_letter_code
_entity_poly.pdbx_strand_id
1 'polypeptide(L)'
;MTPQTYKVNVEHFDRFIDEFGVQVEENSGNKSSKPSDYQALFVDKNNDDNFMLGIKFTRSCIKLYSDFYSSDMIVASPLKLHDKIAKAEINNEIDVDYLSSIEVLIIDHADLITMQNWAFLSSVLDHLNCIPSKQHGTDIMRIRKWYLEGYARLYRQTIVLSYYVNPGQNLLPSLFFHYI
;
A
#
# COMPACT_ATOMS: atom_id res chain seq x y z
N MET A 1 -0.83 -10.01 27.25
CA MET A 1 -1.12 -11.38 26.78
C MET A 1 -2.55 -11.39 26.26
N THR A 2 -2.74 -11.58 24.96
CA THR A 2 -4.06 -11.71 24.35
C THR A 2 -4.72 -13.03 24.79
N PRO A 3 -6.02 -13.05 25.15
CA PRO A 3 -6.71 -14.29 25.52
C PRO A 3 -6.66 -15.32 24.38
N GLN A 4 -6.43 -16.60 24.70
CA GLN A 4 -6.35 -17.70 23.72
C GLN A 4 -7.60 -17.85 22.83
N THR A 5 -8.74 -17.29 23.25
CA THR A 5 -10.01 -17.26 22.49
C THR A 5 -9.93 -16.42 21.20
N TYR A 6 -8.92 -15.55 21.07
CA TYR A 6 -8.69 -14.72 19.87
C TYR A 6 -7.35 -15.04 19.21
N LYS A 7 -6.98 -16.33 19.12
CA LYS A 7 -5.84 -16.73 18.29
C LYS A 7 -6.23 -16.56 16.83
N VAL A 8 -5.93 -15.40 16.26
CA VAL A 8 -6.16 -15.11 14.85
C VAL A 8 -5.26 -16.03 14.02
N ASN A 9 -5.87 -16.88 13.20
CA ASN A 9 -5.13 -17.70 12.25
C ASN A 9 -4.67 -16.82 11.08
N VAL A 10 -3.41 -16.93 10.68
CA VAL A 10 -2.85 -16.18 9.54
C VAL A 10 -2.41 -17.19 8.49
N GLU A 11 -3.10 -17.19 7.34
CA GLU A 11 -2.74 -18.04 6.21
C GLU A 11 -1.58 -17.42 5.42
N HIS A 12 -0.68 -18.28 4.91
CA HIS A 12 0.51 -17.90 4.15
C HIS A 12 1.53 -17.04 4.93
N PHE A 13 1.52 -17.12 6.25
CA PHE A 13 2.47 -16.40 7.09
C PHE A 13 3.93 -16.86 6.88
N ASP A 14 4.17 -18.16 6.68
CA ASP A 14 5.52 -18.68 6.43
C ASP A 14 6.13 -18.05 5.17
N ARG A 15 5.36 -17.96 4.08
CA ARG A 15 5.77 -17.26 2.86
C ARG A 15 6.09 -15.79 3.09
N PHE A 16 5.29 -15.11 3.93
CA PHE A 16 5.54 -13.72 4.29
C PHE A 16 6.86 -13.56 5.04
N ILE A 17 7.18 -14.46 5.96
CA ILE A 17 8.46 -14.46 6.66
C ILE A 17 9.63 -14.77 5.70
N ASP A 18 9.45 -15.68 4.75
CA ASP A 18 10.50 -15.96 3.76
C ASP A 18 10.78 -14.75 2.85
N GLU A 19 9.76 -13.95 2.51
CA GLU A 19 9.87 -12.80 1.59
C GLU A 19 10.27 -11.49 2.29
N PHE A 20 9.71 -11.24 3.48
CA PHE A 20 9.85 -9.96 4.20
C PHE A 20 10.55 -10.10 5.57
N GLY A 21 10.82 -11.32 6.01
CA GLY A 21 11.52 -11.56 7.26
C GLY A 21 12.94 -11.05 7.22
N VAL A 22 13.38 -10.47 8.33
CA VAL A 22 14.78 -10.10 8.53
C VAL A 22 15.52 -11.35 8.97
N GLN A 23 16.55 -11.76 8.22
CA GLN A 23 17.49 -12.73 8.72
C GLN A 23 18.34 -12.05 9.80
N VAL A 24 18.04 -12.35 11.06
CA VAL A 24 18.88 -11.92 12.17
C VAL A 24 20.15 -12.76 12.10
N GLU A 25 21.17 -12.27 11.38
CA GLU A 25 22.51 -12.84 11.52
C GLU A 25 22.99 -12.57 12.95
N GLU A 26 22.91 -13.59 13.80
CA GLU A 26 23.61 -13.61 15.09
C GLU A 26 25.11 -13.56 14.82
N ASN A 27 25.66 -12.34 14.86
CA ASN A 27 27.08 -11.93 14.89
C ASN A 27 27.59 -11.21 13.64
N SER A 28 27.81 -9.89 13.77
CA SER A 28 29.16 -9.34 13.63
C SER A 28 29.27 -7.91 14.19
N GLY A 29 29.82 -7.84 15.41
CA GLY A 29 30.67 -6.81 16.04
C GLY A 29 30.93 -5.39 15.49
N ASN A 30 30.22 -4.85 14.51
CA ASN A 30 30.43 -3.49 14.02
C ASN A 30 29.17 -2.67 14.26
N LYS A 31 29.12 -2.02 15.43
CA LYS A 31 28.21 -0.89 15.64
C LYS A 31 28.54 0.17 14.60
N SER A 32 27.77 0.19 13.52
CA SER A 32 27.78 1.26 12.53
C SER A 32 27.72 2.60 13.25
N SER A 33 28.60 3.55 12.91
CA SER A 33 28.57 4.91 13.48
C SER A 33 27.34 5.71 13.05
N LYS A 34 26.47 5.12 12.23
CA LYS A 34 25.29 5.77 11.67
C LYS A 34 24.16 5.83 12.71
N PRO A 35 23.28 6.84 12.65
CA PRO A 35 22.15 7.01 13.57
C PRO A 35 21.22 5.79 13.58
N SER A 36 20.46 5.61 14.68
CA SER A 36 19.46 4.55 14.85
C SER A 36 18.48 4.47 13.68
N ASP A 37 18.03 5.63 13.19
CA ASP A 37 17.01 5.72 12.16
C ASP A 37 17.56 5.24 10.81
N TYR A 38 18.84 5.50 10.54
CA TYR A 38 19.52 4.95 9.37
C TYR A 38 19.62 3.43 9.44
N GLN A 39 19.93 2.89 10.62
CA GLN A 39 20.05 1.43 10.80
C GLN A 39 18.69 0.75 10.58
N ALA A 40 17.63 1.31 11.18
CA ALA A 40 16.27 0.82 11.04
C ALA A 40 15.68 0.94 9.62
N LEU A 41 16.19 1.85 8.78
CA LEU A 41 15.72 2.04 7.41
C LEU A 41 16.55 1.28 6.37
N PHE A 42 17.87 1.15 6.56
CA PHE A 42 18.79 0.73 5.50
C PHE A 42 19.70 -0.45 5.84
N VAL A 43 19.89 -0.76 7.13
CA VAL A 43 20.86 -1.78 7.58
C VAL A 43 20.14 -3.04 8.07
N ASP A 44 19.05 -2.87 8.81
CA ASP A 44 18.36 -3.98 9.48
C ASP A 44 17.17 -4.53 8.66
N LYS A 45 16.94 -4.04 7.43
CA LYS A 45 15.75 -4.34 6.63
C LYS A 45 16.06 -4.87 5.23
N ASN A 46 15.11 -5.65 4.72
CA ASN A 46 14.98 -5.91 3.28
C ASN A 46 14.73 -4.58 2.57
N ASN A 47 15.73 -4.08 1.82
CA ASN A 47 15.67 -2.83 1.04
C ASN A 47 15.00 -3.03 -0.34
N ASP A 48 14.27 -4.13 -0.54
CA ASP A 48 13.50 -4.35 -1.76
C ASP A 48 12.22 -3.49 -1.73
N ASP A 49 12.27 -2.37 -2.46
CA ASP A 49 11.14 -1.47 -2.65
C ASP A 49 10.15 -1.97 -3.73
N ASN A 50 10.15 -3.27 -4.07
CA ASN A 50 9.30 -3.85 -5.12
C ASN A 50 8.20 -4.79 -4.59
N PHE A 51 7.46 -4.38 -3.56
CA PHE A 51 6.47 -5.23 -2.92
C PHE A 51 5.02 -4.81 -3.19
N MET A 52 4.13 -5.81 -3.19
CA MET A 52 2.69 -5.62 -3.23
C MET A 52 1.99 -6.85 -2.64
N LEU A 53 1.14 -6.65 -1.63
CA LEU A 53 0.51 -7.69 -0.83
C LEU A 53 -0.98 -7.40 -0.68
N GLY A 54 -1.81 -8.34 -1.12
CA GLY A 54 -3.24 -8.33 -0.86
C GLY A 54 -3.55 -9.04 0.45
N ILE A 55 -4.32 -8.39 1.32
CA ILE A 55 -4.76 -8.93 2.61
C ILE A 55 -6.28 -9.01 2.61
N LYS A 56 -6.80 -10.18 3.00
CA LYS A 56 -8.22 -10.43 3.17
C LYS A 56 -8.54 -10.83 4.59
N PHE A 57 -9.54 -10.18 5.18
CA PHE A 57 -10.10 -10.55 6.47
C PHE A 57 -11.26 -11.50 6.26
N THR A 58 -11.22 -12.64 6.95
CA THR A 58 -12.36 -13.54 7.06
C THR A 58 -12.83 -13.58 8.51
N ARG A 59 -13.94 -14.28 8.77
CA ARG A 59 -14.45 -14.44 10.14
C ARG A 59 -13.45 -15.15 11.08
N SER A 60 -12.57 -15.97 10.55
CA SER A 60 -11.71 -16.87 11.33
C SER A 60 -10.21 -16.69 11.10
N CYS A 61 -9.82 -16.08 9.97
CA CYS A 61 -8.42 -15.92 9.61
C CYS A 61 -8.15 -14.64 8.81
N ILE A 62 -6.89 -14.22 8.83
CA ILE A 62 -6.32 -13.23 7.92
C ILE A 62 -5.61 -14.02 6.81
N LYS A 63 -5.92 -13.73 5.55
CA LYS A 63 -5.27 -14.35 4.40
C LYS A 63 -4.31 -13.35 3.75
N LEU A 64 -3.02 -13.63 3.85
CA LEU A 64 -1.99 -12.90 3.12
C LEU A 64 -1.94 -13.42 1.67
N TYR A 65 -1.43 -12.61 0.74
CA TYR A 65 -1.33 -12.93 -0.69
C TYR A 65 -2.68 -13.22 -1.37
N SER A 66 -3.75 -12.59 -0.89
CA SER A 66 -5.05 -12.65 -1.55
C SER A 66 -5.01 -11.89 -2.89
N ASP A 67 -5.86 -12.29 -3.83
CA ASP A 67 -6.06 -11.55 -5.07
C ASP A 67 -6.57 -10.13 -4.79
N PHE A 68 -6.08 -9.13 -5.51
CA PHE A 68 -6.35 -7.72 -5.23
C PHE A 68 -7.83 -7.33 -5.36
N TYR A 69 -8.58 -7.93 -6.27
CA TYR A 69 -10.03 -7.66 -6.39
C TYR A 69 -10.83 -8.24 -5.23
N SER A 70 -10.26 -9.21 -4.52
CA SER A 70 -10.90 -9.89 -3.39
C SER A 70 -10.31 -9.51 -2.03
N SER A 71 -9.32 -8.62 -2.03
CA SER A 71 -8.59 -8.16 -0.84
C SER A 71 -9.31 -6.97 -0.21
N ASP A 72 -9.29 -6.93 1.12
CA ASP A 72 -9.84 -5.81 1.89
C ASP A 72 -8.79 -4.71 2.10
N MET A 73 -7.50 -5.06 2.00
CA MET A 73 -6.38 -4.15 2.15
C MET A 73 -5.27 -4.51 1.18
N ILE A 74 -4.65 -3.51 0.56
CA ILE A 74 -3.49 -3.65 -0.31
C ILE A 74 -2.33 -2.88 0.31
N VAL A 75 -1.21 -3.56 0.54
CA VAL A 75 0.05 -2.96 1.01
C VAL A 75 1.04 -3.02 -0.12
N ALA A 76 1.53 -1.89 -0.60
CA ALA A 76 2.37 -1.86 -1.78
C ALA A 76 3.35 -0.70 -1.76
N SER A 77 4.48 -0.87 -2.44
CA SER A 77 5.38 0.25 -2.72
C SER A 77 4.84 1.10 -3.87
N PRO A 78 5.12 2.42 -3.88
CA PRO A 78 4.75 3.29 -5.01
C PRO A 78 5.34 2.79 -6.34
N LEU A 79 6.58 2.28 -6.31
CA LEU A 79 7.26 1.73 -7.49
C LEU A 79 6.49 0.55 -8.09
N LYS A 80 6.09 -0.43 -7.27
CA LYS A 80 5.41 -1.63 -7.77
C LYS A 80 4.02 -1.33 -8.31
N LEU A 81 3.31 -0.37 -7.71
CA LEU A 81 2.03 0.10 -8.25
C LEU A 81 2.22 0.84 -9.59
N HIS A 82 3.21 1.72 -9.68
CA HIS A 82 3.54 2.41 -10.94
C HIS A 82 3.86 1.40 -12.06
N ASP A 83 4.67 0.38 -11.80
CA ASP A 83 4.97 -0.68 -12.77
C ASP A 83 3.71 -1.43 -13.24
N LYS A 84 2.75 -1.66 -12.34
CA LYS A 84 1.48 -2.32 -12.68
C LYS A 84 0.62 -1.45 -13.57
N ILE A 85 0.55 -0.15 -13.29
CA ILE A 85 -0.15 0.84 -14.09
C ILE A 85 0.48 0.94 -15.49
N ALA A 86 1.79 1.13 -15.58
CA ALA A 86 2.51 1.23 -16.85
C ALA A 86 2.32 -0.04 -17.72
N LYS A 87 2.26 -1.23 -17.10
CA LYS A 87 1.95 -2.48 -17.81
C LYS A 87 0.52 -2.52 -18.34
N ALA A 88 -0.45 -2.00 -17.60
CA ALA A 88 -1.85 -1.92 -18.02
C ALA A 88 -2.05 -0.94 -19.19
N GLU A 89 -1.29 0.17 -19.21
CA GLU A 89 -1.31 1.13 -20.33
C GLU A 89 -0.79 0.52 -21.64
N ILE A 90 0.17 -0.39 -21.56
CA ILE A 90 0.76 -1.07 -22.72
C ILE A 90 -0.09 -2.28 -23.15
N ASN A 91 -0.65 -3.02 -22.19
CA ASN A 91 -1.39 -4.25 -22.43
C ASN A 91 -2.82 -4.17 -21.87
N ASN A 92 -3.78 -4.00 -22.77
CA ASN A 92 -5.22 -3.93 -22.47
C ASN A 92 -5.82 -5.19 -21.80
N GLU A 93 -5.10 -6.31 -21.80
CA GLU A 93 -5.51 -7.50 -21.04
C GLU A 93 -5.34 -7.30 -19.54
N ILE A 94 -4.35 -6.50 -19.14
CA ILE A 94 -4.03 -6.17 -17.76
C ILE A 94 -4.78 -4.89 -17.39
N ASP A 95 -5.50 -4.92 -16.27
CA ASP A 95 -6.11 -3.72 -15.70
C ASP A 95 -5.71 -3.55 -14.24
N VAL A 96 -5.94 -2.33 -13.73
CA VAL A 96 -5.66 -1.93 -12.35
C VAL A 96 -6.94 -1.49 -11.63
N ASP A 97 -8.09 -2.01 -12.08
CA ASP A 97 -9.40 -1.61 -11.60
C ASP A 97 -9.61 -1.90 -10.09
N TYR A 98 -8.78 -2.75 -9.47
CA TYR A 98 -8.74 -2.94 -8.02
C TYR A 98 -8.38 -1.65 -7.25
N LEU A 99 -7.86 -0.61 -7.93
CA LEU A 99 -7.61 0.72 -7.37
C LEU A 99 -8.83 1.66 -7.44
N SER A 100 -9.92 1.25 -8.09
CA SER A 100 -11.13 2.08 -8.26
C SER A 100 -11.91 2.26 -6.95
N SER A 101 -11.86 1.27 -6.06
CA SER A 101 -12.69 1.19 -4.85
C SER A 101 -12.00 1.67 -3.57
N ILE A 102 -10.84 2.35 -3.65
CA ILE A 102 -10.09 2.78 -2.46
C ILE A 102 -10.86 3.83 -1.67
N GLU A 103 -11.27 3.47 -0.44
CA GLU A 103 -11.95 4.36 0.50
C GLU A 103 -10.96 5.09 1.43
N VAL A 104 -9.86 4.43 1.80
CA VAL A 104 -8.80 4.97 2.66
C VAL A 104 -7.46 4.76 1.98
N LEU A 105 -6.72 5.84 1.78
CA LEU A 105 -5.33 5.81 1.31
C LEU A 105 -4.41 6.26 2.45
N ILE A 106 -3.44 5.43 2.80
CA ILE A 106 -2.37 5.77 3.74
C ILE A 106 -1.07 5.86 2.96
N ILE A 107 -0.41 7.02 3.04
CA ILE A 107 0.92 7.24 2.50
C ILE A 107 1.86 7.30 3.70
N ASP A 108 2.56 6.20 3.95
CA ASP A 108 3.51 6.10 5.05
C ASP A 108 4.89 6.62 4.64
N HIS A 109 5.61 7.23 5.59
CA HIS A 109 6.94 7.83 5.37
C HIS A 109 7.06 8.66 4.07
N ALA A 110 6.14 9.60 3.86
CA ALA A 110 6.09 10.41 2.65
C ALA A 110 7.35 11.25 2.41
N ASP A 111 8.08 11.59 3.45
CA ASP A 111 9.42 12.20 3.38
C ASP A 111 10.43 11.30 2.65
N LEU A 112 10.47 10.01 3.00
CA LEU A 112 11.34 9.03 2.35
C LEU A 112 10.92 8.78 0.90
N ILE A 113 9.62 8.66 0.63
CA ILE A 113 9.10 8.51 -0.75
C ILE A 113 9.52 9.71 -1.61
N THR A 114 9.50 10.92 -1.03
CA THR A 114 9.94 12.12 -1.74
C THR A 114 11.44 12.11 -2.03
N MET A 115 12.27 11.59 -1.11
CA MET A 115 13.71 11.43 -1.33
C MET A 115 14.04 10.38 -2.40
N GLN A 116 13.23 9.32 -2.50
CA GLN A 116 13.40 8.26 -3.49
C GLN A 116 12.90 8.69 -4.87
N ASN A 117 11.59 8.79 -5.07
CA ASN A 117 10.98 9.23 -6.32
C ASN A 117 9.49 9.56 -6.13
N TRP A 118 9.17 10.84 -5.98
CA TRP A 118 7.78 11.31 -5.86
C TRP A 118 6.92 11.05 -7.12
N ALA A 119 7.55 10.95 -8.30
CA ALA A 119 6.81 10.80 -9.56
C ALA A 119 6.03 9.46 -9.62
N PHE A 120 6.55 8.40 -9.00
CA PHE A 120 5.83 7.13 -8.90
C PHE A 120 4.56 7.29 -8.08
N LEU A 121 4.63 7.97 -6.94
CA LEU A 121 3.44 8.23 -6.13
C LEU A 121 2.43 9.11 -6.87
N SER A 122 2.87 10.18 -7.56
CA SER A 122 1.98 11.00 -8.39
C SER A 122 1.24 10.17 -9.45
N SER A 123 1.98 9.32 -10.17
CA SER A 123 1.41 8.43 -11.19
C SER A 123 0.35 7.48 -10.60
N VAL A 124 0.60 6.93 -9.41
CA VAL A 124 -0.37 6.10 -8.70
C VAL A 124 -1.62 6.88 -8.34
N LEU A 125 -1.46 8.08 -7.77
CA LEU A 125 -2.58 8.94 -7.34
C LEU A 125 -3.51 9.34 -8.48
N ASP A 126 -2.95 9.55 -9.67
CA ASP A 126 -3.72 9.85 -10.89
C ASP A 126 -4.60 8.67 -11.34
N HIS A 127 -4.22 7.45 -10.97
CA HIS A 127 -4.95 6.21 -11.32
C HIS A 127 -5.85 5.69 -10.20
N LEU A 128 -5.82 6.30 -9.00
CA LEU A 128 -6.72 5.94 -7.91
C LEU A 128 -8.14 6.45 -8.16
N ASN A 129 -9.13 5.63 -7.80
CA ASN A 129 -10.56 5.96 -7.91
C ASN A 129 -11.05 6.29 -9.33
N CYS A 130 -10.31 5.87 -10.36
CA CYS A 130 -10.79 5.88 -11.74
C CYS A 130 -12.00 4.95 -11.91
N ILE A 131 -12.85 5.25 -12.90
CA ILE A 131 -13.97 4.36 -13.25
C ILE A 131 -13.38 3.05 -13.78
N PRO A 132 -13.75 1.89 -13.23
CA PRO A 132 -13.19 0.62 -13.65
C PRO A 132 -13.57 0.30 -15.09
N SER A 133 -12.62 -0.28 -15.84
CA SER A 133 -12.81 -0.68 -17.23
C SER A 133 -13.71 -1.90 -17.39
N LYS A 134 -13.72 -2.81 -16.40
CA LYS A 134 -14.48 -4.05 -16.38
C LYS A 134 -15.37 -4.13 -15.14
N GLN A 135 -16.42 -4.96 -15.19
CA GLN A 135 -17.38 -5.11 -14.10
C GLN A 135 -16.84 -5.92 -12.90
N HIS A 136 -15.89 -6.84 -13.15
CA HIS A 136 -15.30 -7.73 -12.12
C HIS A 136 -16.34 -8.46 -11.24
N GLY A 137 -17.51 -8.81 -11.80
CA GLY A 137 -18.58 -9.49 -11.08
C GLY A 137 -19.39 -8.60 -10.11
N THR A 138 -19.20 -7.28 -10.15
CA THR A 138 -19.87 -6.32 -9.27
C THR A 138 -21.33 -6.08 -9.66
N ASP A 139 -22.24 -6.07 -8.70
CA ASP A 139 -23.64 -5.66 -8.90
C ASP A 139 -23.76 -4.14 -8.94
N ILE A 140 -23.95 -3.58 -10.15
CA ILE A 140 -24.01 -2.13 -10.40
C ILE A 140 -25.09 -1.45 -9.57
N MET A 141 -26.19 -2.16 -9.26
CA MET A 141 -27.30 -1.59 -8.48
C MET A 141 -26.93 -1.32 -7.02
N ARG A 142 -25.82 -1.90 -6.53
CA ARG A 142 -25.30 -1.70 -5.17
C ARG A 142 -24.19 -0.66 -5.12
N ILE A 143 -23.69 -0.20 -6.27
CA ILE A 143 -22.61 0.77 -6.33
C ILE A 143 -23.17 2.15 -5.98
N ARG A 144 -22.47 2.84 -5.08
CA ARG A 144 -22.79 4.22 -4.69
C ARG A 144 -22.67 5.14 -5.91
N LYS A 145 -23.64 6.03 -6.08
CA LYS A 145 -23.75 6.91 -7.26
C LYS A 145 -22.47 7.71 -7.55
N TRP A 146 -21.77 8.20 -6.53
CA TRP A 146 -20.53 8.96 -6.71
C TRP A 146 -19.36 8.14 -7.29
N TYR A 147 -19.36 6.80 -7.16
CA TYR A 147 -18.39 5.97 -7.87
C TYR A 147 -18.70 5.90 -9.36
N LEU A 148 -19.98 5.79 -9.71
CA LEU A 148 -20.44 5.76 -11.11
C LEU A 148 -20.21 7.10 -11.82
N GLU A 149 -20.26 8.21 -11.08
CA GLU A 149 -20.06 9.57 -11.59
C GLU A 149 -18.60 10.04 -11.53
N GLY A 150 -17.65 9.20 -11.07
CA GLY A 150 -16.23 9.55 -11.00
C GLY A 150 -15.86 10.52 -9.86
N TYR A 151 -16.75 10.72 -8.88
CA TYR A 151 -16.52 11.58 -7.71
C TYR A 151 -15.91 10.84 -6.51
N ALA A 152 -15.61 9.55 -6.63
CA ALA A 152 -15.07 8.73 -5.53
C ALA A 152 -13.81 9.34 -4.87
N ARG A 153 -12.94 9.99 -5.64
CA ARG A 153 -11.75 10.69 -5.12
C ARG A 153 -12.07 11.75 -4.06
N LEU A 154 -13.25 12.39 -4.11
CA LEU A 154 -13.67 13.40 -3.14
C LEU A 154 -14.15 12.83 -1.81
N TYR A 155 -14.51 11.54 -1.80
CA TYR A 155 -15.00 10.83 -0.62
C TYR A 155 -13.94 9.93 0.01
N ARG A 156 -12.81 9.73 -0.67
CA ARG A 156 -11.67 8.98 -0.15
C ARG A 156 -11.00 9.76 0.97
N GLN A 157 -10.78 9.12 2.11
CA GLN A 157 -9.91 9.66 3.14
C GLN A 157 -8.44 9.41 2.77
N THR A 158 -7.64 10.47 2.69
CA THR A 158 -6.19 10.36 2.47
C THR A 158 -5.45 10.78 3.74
N ILE A 159 -4.60 9.88 4.27
CA ILE A 159 -3.76 10.07 5.44
C ILE A 159 -2.31 10.05 4.97
N VAL A 160 -1.57 11.11 5.29
CA VAL A 160 -0.14 11.23 4.96
C VAL A 160 0.66 11.30 6.24
N LEU A 161 1.57 10.34 6.41
CA LEU A 161 2.51 10.27 7.52
C LEU A 161 3.89 10.66 7.01
N SER A 162 4.55 11.60 7.67
CA SER A 162 5.83 12.15 7.24
C SER A 162 6.58 12.71 8.45
N TYR A 163 7.89 12.53 8.52
CA TYR A 163 8.69 13.10 9.62
C TYR A 163 8.79 14.63 9.55
N TYR A 164 8.77 15.18 8.34
CA TYR A 164 8.75 16.63 8.11
C TYR A 164 7.87 16.97 6.92
N VAL A 165 7.42 18.23 6.86
CA VAL A 165 6.59 18.73 5.75
C VAL A 165 7.45 18.99 4.54
N ASN A 166 7.11 18.37 3.42
CA ASN A 166 7.76 18.66 2.15
C ASN A 166 6.83 19.52 1.25
N PRO A 167 7.31 20.58 0.58
CA PRO A 167 6.50 21.36 -0.34
C PRO A 167 5.80 20.54 -1.44
N GLY A 168 6.36 19.39 -1.85
CA GLY A 168 5.70 18.47 -2.78
C GLY A 168 4.38 17.84 -2.26
N GLN A 169 4.22 17.74 -0.94
CA GLN A 169 3.04 17.16 -0.29
C GLN A 169 1.82 18.12 -0.32
N ASN A 170 2.07 19.42 -0.48
CA ASN A 170 1.01 20.45 -0.57
C ASN A 170 0.20 20.37 -1.87
N LEU A 171 0.66 19.58 -2.86
CA LEU A 171 -0.03 19.39 -4.14
C LEU A 171 -1.12 18.31 -4.09
N LEU A 172 -1.23 17.57 -2.99
CA LEU A 172 -2.23 16.50 -2.86
C LEU A 172 -3.62 17.13 -2.59
N PRO A 173 -4.60 16.95 -3.49
CA PRO A 173 -5.90 17.58 -3.34
C PRO A 173 -6.66 16.94 -2.17
N SER A 174 -6.99 17.76 -1.18
CA SER A 174 -7.67 17.44 0.09
C SER A 174 -6.87 16.54 1.06
N LEU A 175 -6.29 17.14 2.11
CA LEU A 175 -5.56 16.43 3.15
C LEU A 175 -5.93 16.91 4.56
N PHE A 176 -6.10 15.93 5.44
CA PHE A 176 -5.87 16.08 6.88
C PHE A 176 -4.43 15.61 7.16
N PHE A 177 -3.59 16.52 7.63
CA PHE A 177 -2.25 16.17 8.12
C PHE A 177 -2.35 15.70 9.57
N HIS A 178 -1.80 14.51 9.87
CA HIS A 178 -1.58 14.09 11.25
C HIS A 178 -0.08 13.91 11.45
N TYR A 179 0.48 14.73 12.34
CA TYR A 179 1.87 14.62 12.76
C TYR A 179 1.90 13.76 14.02
N ILE A 180 2.68 12.68 13.99
CA ILE A 180 2.98 11.85 15.16
C ILE A 180 4.45 12.03 15.48
#